data_AF-A0A971U4A9-F1
#
_entry.id   AF-A0A971U4A9-F1
#
_cell.length_a   1.000
_cell.length_b   1.000
_cell.length_c   1.000
_cell.angle_alpha   90.00
_cell.angle_beta   90.00
_cell.angle_gamma   90.00
#
_symmetry.space_group_name_H-M   'P 1'
#
loop_
_entity.id
_entity.type
_entity.pdbx_description
1 polymer ?
#
loop_
_entity_poly.entity_id
_entity_poly.type
_entity_poly.pdbx_seq_one_letter_code
_entity_poly.pdbx_strand_id
1 'polypeptide(L)'
;MKKIIKTITIGIVVIIGLVLIARPALSLYGECCAYFDKKAFLAKHEFEDFAQFKNVSLFIRGGDSERNPIIVVDAPHLVRDTSKVGYYVVMLDKRTHQVKEAKWMTEYDIEADTLKLQQLVQTFMRYRIPRLDVDTAGNVFVYVKDVETLALVRFANENELQKRSKETKWINIKSNWYKPR
;
A
#
# COMPACT_ATOMS: atom_id res chain seq x y z
N MET A 1 36.03 -37.12 -21.07
CA MET A 1 36.20 -35.87 -20.27
C MET A 1 35.91 -34.58 -21.06
N LYS A 2 36.63 -34.25 -22.15
CA LYS A 2 36.42 -32.98 -22.91
C LYS A 2 34.98 -32.71 -23.38
N LYS A 3 34.23 -33.74 -23.81
CA LYS A 3 32.83 -33.63 -24.28
C LYS A 3 31.84 -33.27 -23.16
N ILE A 4 32.05 -33.83 -21.97
CA ILE A 4 31.21 -33.58 -20.78
C ILE A 4 31.43 -32.14 -20.29
N ILE A 5 32.69 -31.69 -20.22
CA ILE A 5 33.04 -30.31 -19.83
C ILE A 5 32.39 -29.30 -20.79
N LYS A 6 32.50 -29.51 -22.11
CA LYS A 6 31.88 -28.62 -23.11
C LYS A 6 30.36 -28.53 -22.98
N THR A 7 29.70 -29.64 -22.67
CA THR A 7 28.25 -29.69 -22.48
C THR A 7 27.81 -28.94 -21.22
N ILE A 8 28.55 -29.09 -20.12
CA ILE A 8 28.33 -28.36 -18.88
C ILE A 8 28.54 -26.85 -19.10
N THR A 9 29.61 -26.44 -19.81
CA THR A 9 29.88 -25.04 -20.10
C THR A 9 28.76 -24.40 -20.94
N ILE A 10 28.27 -25.08 -21.98
CA ILE A 10 27.14 -24.59 -22.79
C ILE A 10 25.88 -24.45 -21.93
N GLY A 11 25.58 -25.45 -21.07
CA GLY A 11 24.44 -25.39 -20.15
C GLY A 11 24.50 -24.19 -19.20
N ILE A 12 25.67 -23.93 -18.61
CA ILE A 12 25.88 -22.77 -17.72
C ILE A 12 25.68 -21.45 -18.48
N VAL A 13 26.23 -21.32 -19.70
CA VAL A 13 26.08 -20.10 -20.52
C VAL A 13 24.62 -19.85 -20.89
N VAL A 14 23.86 -20.89 -21.23
CA VAL A 14 22.42 -20.77 -21.52
C VAL A 14 21.63 -20.34 -20.28
N ILE A 15 21.90 -20.92 -19.11
CA ILE A 15 21.24 -20.54 -17.86
C ILE A 15 21.55 -19.08 -17.50
N ILE A 16 22.82 -18.67 -17.59
CA ILE A 16 23.22 -17.28 -17.32
C ILE A 16 22.52 -16.33 -18.31
N GLY A 17 22.50 -16.66 -19.60
CA GLY A 17 21.81 -15.87 -20.61
C GLY A 17 20.30 -15.73 -20.32
N LEU A 18 19.62 -16.82 -19.96
CA LEU A 18 18.21 -16.79 -19.58
C LEU A 18 17.95 -15.94 -18.33
N VAL A 19 18.78 -16.05 -17.30
CA VAL A 19 18.65 -15.24 -16.08
C VAL A 19 18.88 -13.75 -16.37
N LEU A 20 19.85 -13.42 -17.23
CA LEU A 20 20.17 -12.06 -17.63
C LEU A 20 19.05 -11.39 -18.45
N ILE A 21 18.25 -12.16 -19.20
CA ILE A 21 17.12 -11.64 -19.97
C ILE A 21 15.83 -11.61 -19.14
N ALA A 22 15.59 -12.64 -18.33
CA ALA A 22 14.36 -12.76 -17.54
C ALA A 22 14.23 -11.64 -16.49
N ARG A 23 15.31 -11.29 -15.79
CA ARG A 23 15.27 -10.27 -14.74
C ARG A 23 14.84 -8.88 -15.26
N PRO A 24 15.45 -8.32 -16.32
CA PRO A 24 14.98 -7.06 -16.92
C PRO A 24 13.53 -7.14 -17.41
N ALA A 25 13.14 -8.25 -18.05
CA ALA A 25 11.78 -8.44 -18.54
C ALA A 25 10.73 -8.42 -17.41
N LEU A 26 11.00 -9.11 -16.29
CA LEU A 26 10.14 -9.06 -15.10
C LEU A 26 10.10 -7.65 -14.48
N SER A 27 11.23 -6.95 -14.46
CA SER A 27 11.29 -5.56 -13.94
C SER A 27 10.44 -4.62 -14.79
N LEU A 28 10.58 -4.67 -16.12
CA LEU A 28 9.79 -3.89 -17.07
C LEU A 28 8.30 -4.20 -16.96
N TYR A 29 7.93 -5.48 -16.79
CA TYR A 29 6.54 -5.88 -16.59
C TYR A 29 5.97 -5.30 -15.28
N GLY A 30 6.73 -5.34 -14.19
CA GLY A 30 6.32 -4.78 -12.90
C GLY A 30 6.12 -3.26 -12.94
N GLU A 31 7.01 -2.53 -13.61
CA GLU A 31 6.87 -1.07 -13.78
C GLU A 31 5.67 -0.71 -14.67
N CYS A 32 5.44 -1.49 -15.73
CA CYS A 32 4.29 -1.33 -16.61
C CYS A 32 2.96 -1.52 -15.87
N CYS A 33 2.85 -2.58 -15.07
CA CYS A 33 1.66 -2.82 -14.23
C CYS A 33 1.42 -1.66 -13.27
N ALA A 34 2.44 -1.25 -12.52
CA ALA A 34 2.34 -0.14 -11.58
C ALA A 34 1.94 1.19 -12.26
N TYR A 35 2.38 1.42 -13.51
CA TYR A 35 1.94 2.57 -14.30
C TYR A 35 0.42 2.53 -14.60
N PHE A 36 -0.09 1.39 -15.06
CA PHE A 36 -1.52 1.24 -15.34
C PHE A 36 -2.37 1.33 -14.08
N ASP A 37 -1.92 0.76 -12.98
CA ASP A 37 -2.67 0.80 -11.72
C ASP A 37 -2.75 2.23 -11.16
N LYS A 38 -1.65 3.01 -11.22
CA LYS A 38 -1.66 4.45 -10.87
C LYS A 38 -2.68 5.22 -11.71
N LYS A 39 -2.69 4.98 -13.03
CA LYS A 39 -3.62 5.63 -13.95
C LYS A 39 -5.07 5.24 -13.65
N ALA A 40 -5.32 3.97 -13.37
CA ALA A 40 -6.65 3.45 -13.04
C ALA A 40 -7.18 4.00 -11.71
N PHE A 41 -6.31 4.12 -10.70
CA PHE A 41 -6.65 4.73 -9.43
C PHE A 41 -7.06 6.19 -9.61
N LEU A 42 -6.23 7.00 -10.28
CA LEU A 42 -6.52 8.41 -10.52
C LEU A 42 -7.80 8.60 -11.35
N ALA A 43 -8.02 7.77 -12.38
CA ALA A 43 -9.23 7.86 -13.20
C ALA A 43 -10.53 7.70 -12.40
N LYS A 44 -10.49 7.00 -11.25
CA LYS A 44 -11.65 6.77 -10.38
C LYS A 44 -11.73 7.70 -9.19
N HIS A 45 -10.59 8.07 -8.61
CA HIS A 45 -10.53 8.70 -7.29
C HIS A 45 -9.85 10.07 -7.28
N GLU A 46 -9.62 10.69 -8.45
CA GLU A 46 -8.99 12.01 -8.55
C GLU A 46 -9.62 13.05 -7.62
N PHE A 47 -10.96 13.10 -7.61
CA PHE A 47 -11.78 14.05 -6.86
C PHE A 47 -12.42 13.46 -5.60
N GLU A 48 -12.02 12.26 -5.19
CA GLU A 48 -12.54 11.61 -3.99
C GLU A 48 -12.24 12.46 -2.75
N ASP A 49 -13.22 12.54 -1.85
CA ASP A 49 -13.01 13.11 -0.52
C ASP A 49 -12.47 12.05 0.44
N PHE A 50 -11.23 12.24 0.88
CA PHE A 50 -10.55 11.34 1.80
C PHE A 50 -10.63 11.84 3.25
N ALA A 51 -11.46 12.85 3.56
CA ALA A 51 -11.56 13.44 4.90
C ALA A 51 -11.86 12.41 6.00
N GLN A 52 -12.63 11.35 5.70
CA GLN A 52 -12.91 10.27 6.64
C GLN A 52 -11.64 9.51 7.11
N PHE A 53 -10.57 9.55 6.31
CA PHE A 53 -9.29 8.91 6.62
C PHE A 53 -8.29 9.88 7.26
N LYS A 54 -8.65 11.13 7.56
CA LYS A 54 -7.71 12.09 8.14
C LYS A 54 -7.08 11.55 9.44
N ASN A 55 -5.75 11.58 9.51
CA ASN A 55 -4.98 10.95 10.59
C ASN A 55 -5.27 9.45 10.74
N VAL A 56 -5.28 8.74 9.60
CA VAL A 56 -5.45 7.28 9.49
C VAL A 56 -4.40 6.70 8.54
N SER A 57 -3.82 5.57 8.93
CA SER A 57 -3.05 4.69 8.05
C SER A 57 -3.71 3.31 8.00
N LEU A 58 -3.84 2.78 6.80
CA LEU A 58 -4.47 1.49 6.52
C LEU A 58 -3.61 0.72 5.52
N PHE A 59 -3.26 -0.53 5.83
CA PHE A 59 -2.56 -1.38 4.86
C PHE A 59 -2.95 -2.86 4.98
N ILE A 60 -2.92 -3.53 3.84
CA ILE A 60 -3.11 -4.98 3.74
C ILE A 60 -1.81 -5.65 4.12
N ARG A 61 -1.76 -6.25 5.31
CA ARG A 61 -0.60 -7.01 5.81
C ARG A 61 -0.39 -8.30 5.03
N GLY A 62 -1.47 -8.92 4.58
CA GLY A 62 -1.46 -10.21 3.91
C GLY A 62 -2.84 -10.86 3.96
N GLY A 63 -2.88 -12.18 3.95
CA GLY A 63 -4.10 -12.94 4.15
C GLY A 63 -3.93 -14.11 5.12
N ASP A 64 -5.03 -14.58 5.67
CA ASP A 64 -5.07 -15.83 6.43
C ASP A 64 -4.85 -17.06 5.53
N SER A 65 -4.97 -18.26 6.10
CA SER A 65 -4.86 -19.54 5.36
C SER A 65 -5.88 -19.67 4.21
N GLU A 66 -7.04 -19.00 4.32
CA GLU A 66 -8.09 -18.97 3.30
C GLU A 66 -7.93 -17.79 2.33
N ARG A 67 -6.90 -16.96 2.50
CA ARG A 67 -6.64 -15.70 1.78
C ARG A 67 -7.67 -14.60 2.03
N ASN A 68 -8.30 -14.60 3.20
CA ASN A 68 -9.06 -13.48 3.71
C ASN A 68 -8.10 -12.34 4.05
N PRO A 69 -8.30 -11.11 3.53
CA PRO A 69 -7.36 -10.02 3.76
C PRO A 69 -7.29 -9.66 5.25
N ILE A 70 -6.07 -9.44 5.72
CA ILE A 70 -5.75 -8.96 7.06
C ILE A 70 -5.27 -7.52 6.91
N ILE A 71 -6.03 -6.58 7.46
CA ILE A 71 -5.78 -5.15 7.39
C ILE A 71 -5.33 -4.65 8.76
N VAL A 72 -4.26 -3.87 8.76
CA VAL A 72 -3.80 -3.14 9.94
C VAL A 72 -4.35 -1.71 9.86
N VAL A 73 -4.88 -1.23 10.97
CA VAL A 73 -5.44 0.12 11.12
C VAL A 73 -4.66 0.87 12.19
N ASP A 74 -4.19 2.05 11.83
CA ASP A 74 -3.73 3.06 12.78
C ASP A 74 -4.60 4.31 12.62
N ALA A 75 -5.38 4.63 13.64
CA ALA A 75 -6.27 5.79 13.67
C ALA A 75 -6.31 6.36 15.10
N PRO A 76 -5.27 7.12 15.52
CA PRO A 76 -5.08 7.50 16.93
C PRO A 76 -6.25 8.29 17.51
N HIS A 77 -6.95 9.06 16.67
CA HIS A 77 -8.07 9.89 17.07
C HIS A 77 -9.35 9.09 17.42
N LEU A 78 -9.37 7.78 17.17
CA LEU A 78 -10.46 6.87 17.54
C LEU A 78 -10.12 6.04 18.79
N VAL A 79 -8.96 6.28 19.40
CA VAL A 79 -8.44 5.57 20.56
C VAL A 79 -8.31 6.55 21.72
N ARG A 80 -8.86 6.20 22.89
CA ARG A 80 -8.86 7.10 24.05
C ARG A 80 -7.48 7.22 24.71
N ASP A 81 -6.75 6.11 24.79
CA ASP A 81 -5.42 6.04 25.40
C ASP A 81 -4.41 5.46 24.40
N THR A 82 -3.73 6.37 23.69
CA THR A 82 -2.67 6.03 22.73
C THR A 82 -1.33 5.76 23.40
N SER A 83 -1.25 5.60 24.72
CA SER A 83 0.00 5.17 25.39
C SER A 83 0.16 3.65 25.42
N LYS A 84 -0.95 2.91 25.22
CA LYS A 84 -1.01 1.43 25.28
C LYS A 84 -1.03 0.79 23.89
N VAL A 85 -0.32 1.37 22.93
CA VAL A 85 -0.51 1.11 21.49
C VAL A 85 -0.18 -0.34 21.12
N GLY A 86 -1.22 -1.13 20.85
CA GLY A 86 -1.17 -2.24 19.91
C GLY A 86 -1.76 -1.83 18.57
N TYR A 87 -1.49 -2.59 17.52
CA TYR A 87 -2.17 -2.39 16.23
C TYR A 87 -3.60 -2.93 16.28
N TYR A 88 -4.58 -2.21 15.73
CA TYR A 88 -5.89 -2.77 15.49
C TYR A 88 -5.85 -3.56 14.17
N VAL A 89 -6.22 -4.82 14.22
CA VAL A 89 -6.20 -5.73 13.06
C VAL A 89 -7.62 -6.15 12.76
N VAL A 90 -8.01 -6.01 11.49
CA VAL A 90 -9.31 -6.42 10.97
C VAL A 90 -9.10 -7.46 9.87
N MET A 91 -9.74 -8.62 10.02
CA MET A 91 -9.81 -9.65 9.00
C MET A 91 -11.17 -9.60 8.32
N LEU A 92 -11.19 -9.50 7.00
CA LEU A 92 -12.44 -9.49 6.24
C LEU A 92 -12.63 -10.79 5.46
N ASP A 93 -13.87 -11.22 5.28
CA ASP A 93 -14.20 -12.24 4.30
C ASP A 93 -13.84 -11.75 2.88
N LYS A 94 -13.06 -12.54 2.14
CA LYS A 94 -12.57 -12.13 0.82
C LYS A 94 -13.65 -11.97 -0.25
N ARG A 95 -14.86 -12.52 -0.04
CA ARG A 95 -15.95 -12.47 -1.02
C ARG A 95 -16.91 -11.32 -0.74
N THR A 96 -17.25 -11.12 0.52
CA THR A 96 -18.27 -10.16 0.97
C THR A 96 -17.66 -8.87 1.52
N HIS A 97 -16.37 -8.87 1.85
CA HIS A 97 -15.68 -7.80 2.59
C HIS A 97 -16.36 -7.46 3.95
N GLN A 98 -17.12 -8.40 4.50
CA GLN A 98 -17.64 -8.29 5.87
C GLN A 98 -16.56 -8.65 6.88
N VAL A 99 -16.61 -8.05 8.06
CA VAL A 99 -15.67 -8.32 9.14
C VAL A 99 -15.89 -9.74 9.67
N LYS A 100 -14.84 -10.59 9.60
CA LYS A 100 -14.84 -11.92 10.23
C LYS A 100 -14.32 -11.86 11.66
N GLU A 101 -13.24 -11.12 11.85
CA GLU A 101 -12.56 -10.96 13.15
C GLU A 101 -11.94 -9.57 13.19
N ALA A 102 -11.97 -8.94 14.37
CA ALA A 102 -11.23 -7.72 14.59
C ALA A 102 -10.73 -7.68 16.04
N LYS A 103 -9.45 -7.36 16.23
CA LYS A 103 -8.83 -7.37 17.55
C LYS A 103 -7.65 -6.41 17.65
N TRP A 104 -7.36 -6.02 18.87
CA TRP A 104 -6.12 -5.36 19.20
C TRP A 104 -4.99 -6.37 19.34
N MET A 105 -3.82 -6.05 18.81
CA MET A 105 -2.60 -6.84 18.97
C MET A 105 -1.85 -6.41 20.23
N THR A 106 -2.52 -6.49 21.38
CA THR A 106 -1.96 -6.19 22.71
C THR A 106 -2.72 -6.98 23.78
N GLU A 107 -2.11 -7.11 24.95
CA GLU A 107 -2.72 -7.73 26.13
C GLU A 107 -3.57 -6.74 26.95
N TYR A 108 -3.48 -5.44 26.65
CA TYR A 108 -4.26 -4.40 27.34
C TYR A 108 -5.63 -4.21 26.69
N ASP A 109 -6.64 -3.98 27.52
CA ASP A 109 -7.92 -3.46 27.06
C ASP A 109 -7.75 -2.02 26.56
N ILE A 110 -8.13 -1.81 25.30
CA ILE A 110 -8.09 -0.51 24.64
C ILE A 110 -9.52 -0.01 24.43
N GLU A 111 -9.85 1.12 25.04
CA GLU A 111 -11.09 1.83 24.79
C GLU A 111 -10.99 2.61 23.47
N ALA A 112 -11.78 2.19 22.48
CA ALA A 112 -11.78 2.76 21.13
C ALA A 112 -13.13 2.57 20.42
N ASP A 113 -13.39 3.40 19.41
CA ASP A 113 -14.54 3.26 18.51
C ASP A 113 -14.26 2.17 17.46
N THR A 114 -14.40 0.91 17.87
CA THR A 114 -14.12 -0.26 17.04
C THR A 114 -15.06 -0.39 15.84
N LEU A 115 -16.30 0.09 15.95
CA LEU A 115 -17.25 0.12 14.83
C LEU A 115 -16.75 1.05 13.73
N LYS A 116 -16.32 2.26 14.08
CA LYS A 116 -15.77 3.21 13.11
C LYS A 116 -14.45 2.73 12.51
N LEU A 117 -13.59 2.09 13.31
CA LEU A 117 -12.37 1.44 12.79
C LEU A 117 -12.69 0.38 11.72
N GLN A 118 -13.69 -0.46 11.97
CA GLN A 118 -14.12 -1.48 11.00
C GLN A 118 -14.74 -0.86 9.73
N GLN A 119 -15.53 0.21 9.87
CA GLN A 119 -16.09 0.94 8.72
C GLN A 119 -15.00 1.55 7.84
N LEU A 120 -13.95 2.12 8.44
CA LEU A 120 -12.79 2.63 7.69
C LEU A 120 -12.14 1.53 6.85
N VAL A 121 -11.95 0.34 7.41
CA VAL A 121 -11.39 -0.81 6.69
C VAL A 121 -12.29 -1.23 5.52
N GLN A 122 -13.60 -1.33 5.74
CA GLN A 122 -14.53 -1.72 4.68
C GLN A 122 -14.58 -0.70 3.54
N THR A 123 -14.52 0.59 3.86
CA THR A 123 -14.41 1.65 2.85
C THR A 123 -13.08 1.57 2.12
N PHE A 124 -11.97 1.37 2.85
CA PHE A 124 -10.63 1.26 2.27
C PHE A 124 -10.51 0.16 1.22
N MET A 125 -11.13 -1.01 1.43
CA MET A 125 -11.09 -2.11 0.47
C MET A 125 -11.69 -1.77 -0.90
N ARG A 126 -12.52 -0.72 -1.00
CA ARG A 126 -13.10 -0.27 -2.28
C ARG A 126 -12.05 0.33 -3.21
N TYR A 127 -10.98 0.89 -2.66
CA TYR A 127 -9.88 1.49 -3.43
C TYR A 127 -9.00 0.45 -4.11
N ARG A 128 -9.01 -0.81 -3.64
CA ARG A 128 -8.21 -1.92 -4.20
C ARG A 128 -6.72 -1.60 -4.30
N ILE A 129 -6.17 -0.98 -3.25
CA ILE A 129 -4.77 -0.62 -3.12
C ILE A 129 -4.16 -1.29 -1.88
N PRO A 130 -2.85 -1.59 -1.88
CA PRO A 130 -2.16 -2.16 -0.73
C PRO A 130 -2.19 -1.28 0.52
N ARG A 131 -2.05 0.04 0.37
CA ARG A 131 -1.97 0.98 1.51
C ARG A 131 -2.47 2.37 1.16
N LEU A 132 -3.13 2.99 2.13
CA LEU A 132 -3.59 4.36 2.13
C LEU A 132 -3.20 5.00 3.46
N ASP A 133 -2.49 6.13 3.39
CA ASP A 133 -2.30 6.99 4.55
C ASP A 133 -2.87 8.38 4.25
N VAL A 134 -3.56 8.97 5.23
CA VAL A 134 -3.91 10.39 5.18
C VAL A 134 -3.46 11.04 6.47
N ASP A 135 -2.54 11.98 6.35
CA ASP A 135 -1.93 12.61 7.52
C ASP A 135 -2.86 13.66 8.17
N THR A 136 -2.39 14.27 9.25
CA THR A 136 -3.13 15.30 10.00
C THR A 136 -3.35 16.59 9.20
N ALA A 137 -2.53 16.85 8.17
CA ALA A 137 -2.71 17.98 7.26
C ALA A 137 -3.71 17.66 6.12
N GLY A 138 -4.07 16.38 5.94
CA GLY A 138 -4.95 15.91 4.89
C GLY A 138 -4.22 15.56 3.59
N ASN A 139 -2.90 15.42 3.62
CA ASN A 139 -2.16 14.88 2.49
C ASN A 139 -2.49 13.39 2.33
N VAL A 140 -2.77 12.95 1.11
CA VAL A 140 -3.18 11.57 0.81
C VAL A 140 -2.00 10.83 0.17
N PHE A 141 -1.56 9.74 0.78
CA PHE A 141 -0.47 8.88 0.31
C PHE A 141 -1.05 7.55 -0.15
N VAL A 142 -0.84 7.23 -1.42
CA VAL A 142 -1.40 6.04 -2.05
C VAL A 142 -0.26 5.15 -2.51
N TYR A 143 -0.31 3.91 -2.06
CA TYR A 143 0.63 2.87 -2.45
C TYR A 143 -0.12 1.87 -3.31
N VAL A 144 0.38 1.64 -4.52
CA VAL A 144 -0.36 0.89 -5.54
C VAL A 144 0.24 -0.49 -5.79
N LYS A 145 1.57 -0.61 -5.69
CA LYS A 145 2.29 -1.86 -5.99
C LYS A 145 2.41 -2.78 -4.78
N ASP A 146 2.81 -2.22 -3.64
CA ASP A 146 3.06 -2.90 -2.38
C ASP A 146 2.85 -1.90 -1.23
N VAL A 147 3.10 -2.28 0.02
CA VAL A 147 2.83 -1.43 1.21
C VAL A 147 3.96 -0.45 1.53
N GLU A 148 5.07 -0.48 0.77
CA GLU A 148 6.32 0.24 1.07
C GLU A 148 6.65 1.31 0.02
N THR A 149 6.30 1.05 -1.24
CA THR A 149 6.65 1.88 -2.38
C THR A 149 5.55 2.90 -2.65
N LEU A 150 5.75 4.11 -2.12
CA LEU A 150 4.83 5.23 -2.32
C LEU A 150 4.69 5.55 -3.81
N ALA A 151 3.45 5.51 -4.31
CA ALA A 151 3.18 5.64 -5.74
C ALA A 151 2.62 7.01 -6.10
N LEU A 152 1.70 7.54 -5.29
CA LEU A 152 1.04 8.82 -5.53
C LEU A 152 0.87 9.59 -4.21
N VAL A 153 0.98 10.91 -4.28
CA VAL A 153 0.66 11.82 -3.17
C VAL A 153 -0.27 12.91 -3.66
N ARG A 154 -1.36 13.14 -2.95
CA ARG A 154 -2.18 14.35 -3.10
C ARG A 154 -1.85 15.31 -1.97
N PHE A 155 -1.27 16.46 -2.29
CA PHE A 155 -1.00 17.47 -1.26
C PHE A 155 -2.27 18.26 -0.95
N ALA A 156 -2.50 18.52 0.34
CA ALA A 156 -3.63 19.31 0.81
C ALA A 156 -3.53 20.77 0.36
N ASN A 157 -2.32 21.31 0.25
CA ASN A 157 -2.03 22.66 -0.23
C ASN A 157 -0.55 22.80 -0.64
N GLU A 158 -0.21 23.96 -1.19
CA GLU A 158 1.15 24.28 -1.66
C GLU A 158 2.19 24.30 -0.53
N ASN A 159 1.82 24.72 0.68
CA ASN A 159 2.75 24.74 1.81
C ASN A 159 3.19 23.33 2.20
N GLU A 160 2.27 22.35 2.15
CA GLU A 160 2.60 20.94 2.40
C GLU A 160 3.51 20.36 1.30
N LEU A 161 3.27 20.69 0.03
CA LEU A 161 4.17 20.35 -1.07
C LEU A 161 5.58 20.92 -0.85
N GLN A 162 5.68 22.20 -0.47
CA GLN A 162 6.96 22.86 -0.24
C GLN A 162 7.75 22.26 0.92
N LYS A 163 7.06 21.89 2.02
CA LYS A 163 7.69 21.19 3.15
C LYS A 163 8.32 19.88 2.69
N ARG A 164 7.56 19.05 1.96
CA ARG A 164 8.00 17.71 1.50
C ARG A 164 8.97 17.74 0.33
N SER A 165 8.99 18.83 -0.45
CA SER A 165 9.95 19.01 -1.53
C SER A 165 11.41 19.14 -1.06
N LYS A 166 11.62 19.36 0.26
CA LYS A 166 12.94 19.32 0.90
C LYS A 166 13.50 17.89 1.02
N GLU A 167 12.62 16.90 1.10
CA GLU A 167 12.96 15.49 1.35
C GLU A 167 12.96 14.67 0.05
N THR A 168 12.10 15.01 -0.90
CA THR A 168 11.89 14.23 -2.12
C THR A 168 11.52 15.16 -3.27
N LYS A 169 12.02 14.86 -4.48
CA LYS A 169 11.59 15.57 -5.69
C LYS A 169 10.25 15.01 -6.16
N TRP A 170 9.29 15.90 -6.38
CA TRP A 170 7.94 15.54 -6.80
C TRP A 170 7.72 15.89 -8.27
N ILE A 171 7.07 14.99 -9.01
CA ILE A 171 6.62 15.24 -10.37
C ILE A 171 5.11 15.39 -10.33
N ASN A 172 4.61 16.56 -10.71
CA ASN A 172 3.17 16.77 -10.87
C ASN A 172 2.65 15.87 -12.00
N ILE A 173 1.60 15.12 -11.71
CA ILE A 173 0.95 14.23 -12.69
C ILE A 173 -0.34 14.87 -13.18
N LYS A 174 -1.13 15.39 -12.25
CA LYS A 174 -2.43 16.02 -12.52
C LYS A 174 -2.92 16.78 -11.29
N SER A 175 -3.41 18.01 -11.45
CA SER A 175 -4.00 18.80 -10.35
C SER A 175 -3.04 18.86 -9.15
N ASN A 176 -3.47 18.48 -7.95
CA ASN A 176 -2.65 18.37 -6.74
C ASN A 176 -2.06 16.97 -6.50
N TRP A 177 -2.06 16.09 -7.50
CA TRP A 177 -1.47 14.75 -7.45
C TRP A 177 -0.05 14.72 -8.03
N TYR A 178 0.85 14.09 -7.29
CA TYR A 178 2.27 13.98 -7.58
C TYR A 178 2.76 12.53 -7.43
N LYS A 179 3.89 12.21 -8.06
CA LYS A 179 4.68 11.00 -7.76
C LYS A 179 6.09 11.40 -7.31
N PRO A 180 6.75 10.56 -6.49
CA PRO A 180 8.18 10.71 -6.29
C PRO A 180 8.92 10.54 -7.63
N ARG A 181 10.00 11.30 -7.81
CA ARG A 181 10.87 11.25 -9.00
C ARG A 181 11.78 10.03 -8.99
#